data_AF-A0A538JNE2-F1
#
_entry.id   AF-A0A538JNE2-F1
#
_cell.length_a   1.000
_cell.length_b   1.000
_cell.length_c   1.000
_cell.angle_alpha   90.00
_cell.angle_beta   90.00
_cell.angle_gamma   90.00
#
_symmetry.space_group_name_H-M   'P 1'
#
loop_
_entity.id
_entity.type
_entity.pdbx_description
1 polymer ?
#
loop_
_entity_poly.entity_id
_entity_poly.type
_entity_poly.pdbx_seq_one_letter_code
_entity_poly.pdbx_strand_id
1 'polypeptide(L)'
;MRWLAWGTFVGTLAQAPLGAITVYYHLNPWLVISHLLLSLVVLGAGVLLVSEVFARPTPAAPALVRWGSLVALAALCVLVVSGTIVSGSGPHPGGQDVRRLTVFGDAIYWHVRATAVFGILFLGVLVWAARQRGWALRDAVAVLGLLV
;
A
#
# COMPACT_ATOMS: atom_id res chain seq x y z
N MET A 1 10.55 4.10 17.94
CA MET A 1 10.85 2.67 17.65
C MET A 1 10.03 1.69 18.49
N ARG A 2 10.07 1.70 19.83
CA ARG A 2 9.36 0.70 20.68
C ARG A 2 7.86 0.59 20.40
N TRP A 3 7.16 1.73 20.24
CA TRP A 3 5.74 1.75 19.89
C TRP A 3 5.43 1.17 18.51
N LEU A 4 6.29 1.45 17.52
CA LEU A 4 6.14 0.91 16.16
C LEU A 4 6.34 -0.61 16.17
N ALA A 5 7.34 -1.09 16.90
CA ALA A 5 7.61 -2.53 17.05
C ALA A 5 6.43 -3.26 17.69
N TRP A 6 5.91 -2.73 18.81
CA TRP A 6 4.73 -3.27 19.46
C TRP A 6 3.50 -3.21 18.58
N GLY A 7 3.28 -2.10 17.87
CA GLY A 7 2.18 -1.95 16.92
C GLY A 7 2.22 -2.99 15.80
N THR A 8 3.39 -3.18 15.17
CA THR A 8 3.59 -4.20 14.14
C THR A 8 3.36 -5.61 14.68
N PHE A 9 3.87 -5.93 15.87
CA PHE A 9 3.67 -7.23 16.51
C PHE A 9 2.20 -7.52 16.80
N VAL A 10 1.53 -6.61 17.51
CA VAL A 10 0.11 -6.74 17.86
C VAL A 10 -0.76 -6.78 16.61
N GLY A 11 -0.49 -5.93 15.63
CA GLY A 11 -1.21 -5.91 14.36
C GLY A 11 -1.06 -7.22 13.59
N THR A 12 0.14 -7.79 13.54
CA THR A 12 0.38 -9.12 12.95
C THR A 12 -0.40 -10.21 13.68
N LEU A 13 -0.39 -10.21 15.01
CA LEU A 13 -1.18 -11.17 15.79
C LEU A 13 -2.69 -11.01 15.54
N ALA A 14 -3.18 -9.79 15.37
CA ALA A 14 -4.58 -9.51 15.07
C ALA A 14 -5.01 -9.94 13.67
N GLN A 15 -4.07 -10.16 12.73
CA GLN A 15 -4.40 -10.65 11.38
C GLN A 15 -5.04 -12.03 11.43
N ALA A 16 -4.44 -12.99 12.14
CA ALA A 16 -4.94 -14.37 12.19
C ALA A 16 -6.42 -14.49 12.61
N PRO A 17 -6.87 -13.91 13.75
CA PRO A 17 -8.28 -13.96 14.12
C PRO A 17 -9.17 -13.18 13.16
N LEU A 18 -8.72 -12.02 12.65
CA LEU A 18 -9.50 -11.24 11.68
C LEU A 18 -9.71 -12.02 10.37
N GLY A 19 -8.70 -12.73 9.90
CA GLY A 19 -8.79 -13.62 8.73
C GLY A 19 -9.75 -14.78 8.97
N ALA A 20 -9.65 -15.43 10.13
CA ALA A 20 -10.57 -16.51 10.52
C ALA A 20 -12.03 -16.05 10.59
N ILE A 21 -12.27 -14.88 11.21
CA ILE A 21 -13.59 -14.23 11.26
C ILE A 21 -14.08 -13.94 9.83
N THR A 22 -13.22 -13.44 8.95
CA THR A 22 -13.59 -13.16 7.55
C THR A 22 -14.10 -14.41 6.82
N VAL A 23 -13.47 -15.56 7.06
CA VAL A 23 -13.93 -16.85 6.50
C VAL A 23 -15.26 -17.29 7.12
N TYR A 24 -15.38 -17.20 8.45
CA TYR A 24 -16.61 -17.59 9.17
C TYR A 24 -17.83 -16.78 8.70
N TYR A 25 -17.64 -15.50 8.38
CA TYR A 25 -18.69 -14.61 7.88
C TYR A 25 -18.78 -14.60 6.34
N HIS A 26 -18.48 -15.72 5.70
CA HIS A 26 -18.66 -15.94 4.26
C HIS A 26 -18.04 -14.83 3.39
N LEU A 27 -16.81 -14.41 3.74
CA LEU A 27 -16.05 -13.39 3.01
C LEU A 27 -16.80 -12.05 2.91
N ASN A 28 -17.49 -11.64 3.99
CA ASN A 28 -18.12 -10.31 4.06
C ASN A 28 -17.13 -9.23 3.57
N PRO A 29 -17.48 -8.44 2.54
CA PRO A 29 -16.54 -7.49 1.91
C PRO A 29 -15.89 -6.52 2.88
N TRP A 30 -16.61 -6.08 3.91
CA TRP A 30 -16.06 -5.15 4.90
C TRP A 30 -14.98 -5.80 5.77
N LEU A 31 -15.12 -7.10 6.04
CA LEU A 31 -14.10 -7.87 6.76
C LEU A 31 -12.89 -8.14 5.86
N VAL A 32 -13.11 -8.49 4.59
CA VAL A 32 -12.01 -8.66 3.63
C VAL A 32 -11.21 -7.37 3.46
N ILE A 33 -11.90 -6.23 3.28
CA ILE A 33 -11.28 -4.91 3.13
C ILE A 33 -10.53 -4.55 4.41
N SER A 34 -11.14 -4.70 5.58
CA SER A 34 -10.47 -4.35 6.85
C SER A 34 -9.26 -5.23 7.13
N HIS A 35 -9.35 -6.53 6.82
CA HIS A 35 -8.23 -7.47 6.93
C HIS A 35 -7.06 -7.03 6.07
N LEU A 36 -7.30 -6.76 4.77
CA LEU A 36 -6.30 -6.29 3.82
C LEU A 36 -5.69 -4.93 4.22
N LEU A 37 -6.53 -3.96 4.61
CA LEU A 37 -6.05 -2.64 5.01
C LEU A 37 -5.17 -2.73 6.26
N LEU A 38 -5.54 -3.57 7.23
CA LEU A 38 -4.71 -3.84 8.40
C LEU A 38 -3.38 -4.51 7.98
N SER A 39 -3.38 -5.44 7.03
CA SER A 39 -2.15 -6.06 6.52
C SER A 39 -1.20 -5.00 5.94
N LEU A 40 -1.73 -4.07 5.14
CA LEU A 40 -0.94 -2.99 4.52
C LEU A 40 -0.38 -2.02 5.55
N VAL A 41 -1.15 -1.68 6.58
CA VAL A 41 -0.67 -0.84 7.70
C VAL A 41 0.45 -1.54 8.46
N VAL A 42 0.28 -2.82 8.79
CA VAL A 42 1.29 -3.62 9.50
C VAL A 42 2.55 -3.78 8.66
N LEU A 43 2.41 -4.06 7.35
CA LEU A 43 3.52 -4.12 6.41
C LEU A 43 4.26 -2.78 6.34
N GLY A 44 3.54 -1.67 6.18
CA GLY A 44 4.12 -0.33 6.15
C GLY A 44 4.85 0.01 7.44
N ALA A 45 4.28 -0.32 8.60
CA ALA A 45 4.92 -0.15 9.90
C ALA A 45 6.19 -1.01 10.04
N GLY A 46 6.17 -2.24 9.51
CA GLY A 46 7.34 -3.12 9.44
C GLY A 46 8.46 -2.55 8.57
N VAL A 47 8.13 -2.06 7.37
CA VAL A 47 9.07 -1.39 6.46
C VAL A 47 9.67 -0.16 7.12
N LEU A 48 8.85 0.69 7.78
CA LEU A 48 9.33 1.85 8.52
C LEU A 48 10.29 1.44 9.64
N LEU A 49 9.94 0.39 10.41
CA LEU A 49 10.78 -0.11 11.48
C LEU A 49 12.15 -0.58 10.97
N VAL A 50 12.17 -1.37 9.89
CA VAL A 50 13.40 -1.81 9.24
C VAL A 50 14.20 -0.62 8.73
N SER A 51 13.54 0.35 8.08
CA SER A 51 14.20 1.54 7.54
C SER A 51 14.87 2.38 8.61
N GLU A 52 14.25 2.48 9.79
CA GLU A 52 14.77 3.22 10.95
C GLU A 52 15.96 2.47 11.60
N VAL A 53 15.93 1.14 11.63
CA VAL A 53 17.03 0.32 12.15
C VAL A 53 18.27 0.40 11.26
N PHE A 54 18.09 0.42 9.94
CA PHE A 54 19.18 0.52 8.97
C PHE A 54 19.44 1.96 8.48
N ALA A 55 18.81 2.95 9.11
CA ALA A 55 18.96 4.34 8.73
C ALA A 55 20.41 4.79 8.90
N ARG A 56 20.97 5.38 7.84
CA ARG A 56 22.24 6.10 7.91
C ARG A 56 21.94 7.58 8.17
N PRO A 57 22.80 8.31 8.90
CA PRO A 57 22.66 9.75 9.03
C PRO A 57 22.63 10.40 7.65
N THR A 58 21.49 10.97 7.28
CA THR A 58 21.33 11.74 6.05
C THR A 58 20.90 13.16 6.39
N PRO A 59 21.27 14.16 5.57
CA PRO A 59 20.76 15.51 5.72
C PRO A 59 19.24 15.51 5.78
N ALA A 60 18.67 16.42 6.57
CA ALA A 60 17.23 16.59 6.61
C ALA A 60 16.69 16.89 5.20
N ALA A 61 15.63 16.18 4.81
CA ALA A 61 15.01 16.42 3.52
C ALA A 61 14.46 17.86 3.44
N PRO A 62 14.57 18.54 2.29
CA PRO A 62 13.94 19.84 2.10
C PRO A 62 12.44 19.80 2.42
N ALA A 63 11.89 20.89 2.97
CA ALA A 63 10.49 20.96 3.36
C ALA A 63 9.53 20.56 2.22
N LEU A 64 9.85 20.95 0.98
CA LEU A 64 9.10 20.56 -0.21
C LEU A 64 9.02 19.04 -0.41
N VAL A 65 10.13 18.32 -0.21
CA VAL A 65 10.18 16.86 -0.36
C VAL A 65 9.37 16.19 0.75
N ARG A 66 9.43 16.71 1.98
CA ARG A 66 8.64 16.22 3.11
C ARG A 66 7.14 16.44 2.92
N TRP A 67 6.72 17.62 2.47
CA TRP A 67 5.29 17.87 2.19
C TRP A 67 4.81 17.07 0.99
N GLY A 68 5.62 16.99 -0.07
CA GLY A 68 5.33 16.16 -1.23
C GLY A 68 5.16 14.68 -0.88
N SER A 69 5.99 14.12 0.00
CA SER A 69 5.86 12.73 0.44
C SER A 69 4.61 12.49 1.29
N LEU A 70 4.21 13.45 2.14
CA LEU A 70 2.96 13.37 2.89
C LEU A 70 1.73 13.41 1.98
N VAL A 71 1.73 14.29 0.98
CA VAL A 71 0.66 14.36 -0.03
C VAL A 71 0.59 13.07 -0.85
N ALA A 72 1.74 12.54 -1.28
CA ALA A 72 1.81 11.28 -2.02
C ALA A 72 1.31 10.10 -1.17
N LEU A 73 1.67 10.05 0.11
CA LEU A 73 1.16 9.04 1.05
C LEU A 73 -0.35 9.13 1.22
N ALA A 74 -0.89 10.34 1.41
CA ALA A 74 -2.33 10.56 1.53
C ALA A 74 -3.06 10.11 0.26
N ALA A 75 -2.55 10.46 -0.92
CA ALA A 75 -3.09 10.02 -2.20
C ALA A 75 -3.05 8.49 -2.34
N LEU A 76 -1.94 7.86 -1.97
CA LEU A 76 -1.83 6.40 -1.96
C LEU A 76 -2.87 5.75 -1.04
N CYS A 77 -3.08 6.29 0.17
CA CYS A 77 -4.11 5.78 1.08
C CYS A 77 -5.52 5.86 0.45
N VAL A 78 -5.84 6.98 -0.20
CA VAL A 78 -7.12 7.15 -0.91
C VAL A 78 -7.25 6.15 -2.06
N LEU A 79 -6.18 5.96 -2.84
CA LEU A 79 -6.18 4.99 -3.93
C LEU A 79 -6.33 3.55 -3.42
N VAL A 80 -5.62 3.17 -2.37
CA VAL A 80 -5.75 1.84 -1.78
C VAL A 80 -7.18 1.60 -1.31
N VAL A 81 -7.76 2.52 -0.53
CA VAL A 81 -9.14 2.35 -0.01
C VAL A 81 -10.17 2.34 -1.14
N SER A 82 -10.07 3.26 -2.11
CA SER A 82 -10.98 3.26 -3.26
C SER A 82 -10.82 2.02 -4.12
N GLY A 83 -9.59 1.53 -4.31
CA GLY A 83 -9.27 0.34 -5.08
C GLY A 83 -9.81 -0.94 -4.45
N THR A 84 -9.78 -1.06 -3.11
CA THR A 84 -10.36 -2.22 -2.42
C THR A 84 -11.89 -2.23 -2.51
N ILE A 85 -12.54 -1.06 -2.42
CA ILE A 85 -13.99 -0.93 -2.62
C ILE A 85 -14.38 -1.31 -4.06
N VAL A 86 -13.66 -0.76 -5.05
CA VAL A 86 -13.87 -1.06 -6.47
C VAL A 86 -13.66 -2.55 -6.76
N SER A 87 -12.61 -3.16 -6.20
CA SER A 87 -12.31 -4.58 -6.38
C SER A 87 -13.37 -5.48 -5.76
N GLY A 88 -13.85 -5.16 -4.55
CA GLY A 88 -14.95 -5.87 -3.88
C GLY A 88 -16.31 -5.75 -4.60
N SER A 89 -16.38 -4.92 -5.64
CA SER A 89 -17.55 -4.72 -6.48
C SER A 89 -17.44 -5.44 -7.83
N GLY A 90 -16.32 -6.12 -8.12
CA GLY A 90 -16.10 -6.84 -9.37
C GLY A 90 -17.01 -8.07 -9.57
N PRO A 91 -17.11 -8.60 -10.80
CA PRO A 91 -18.00 -9.73 -11.14
C PRO A 91 -17.50 -11.10 -10.66
N HIS A 92 -16.24 -11.19 -10.21
CA HIS A 92 -15.63 -12.42 -9.70
C HIS A 92 -15.43 -12.34 -8.18
N PRO A 93 -16.47 -12.57 -7.37
CA PRO A 93 -16.28 -12.77 -5.95
C PRO A 93 -15.42 -14.02 -5.70
N GLY A 94 -14.58 -13.99 -4.67
CA GLY A 94 -13.74 -15.14 -4.29
C GLY A 94 -14.48 -16.39 -3.80
N GLY A 95 -15.79 -16.50 -4.07
CA GLY A 95 -16.68 -17.61 -3.71
C GLY A 95 -18.06 -17.43 -4.36
N GLN A 96 -18.86 -18.50 -4.43
CA GLN A 96 -20.14 -18.51 -5.16
C GLN A 96 -21.27 -17.71 -4.47
N ASP A 97 -21.18 -17.49 -3.15
CA ASP A 97 -22.23 -16.82 -2.34
C ASP A 97 -21.71 -15.58 -1.57
N VAL A 98 -20.83 -14.77 -2.20
CA VAL A 98 -20.29 -13.57 -1.53
C VAL A 98 -21.10 -12.32 -1.91
N ARG A 99 -21.55 -11.57 -0.89
CA ARG A 99 -22.24 -10.30 -1.09
C ARG A 99 -21.29 -9.29 -1.75
N ARG A 100 -21.74 -8.60 -2.80
CA ARG A 100 -20.95 -7.58 -3.51
C ARG A 100 -21.19 -6.20 -2.92
N LEU A 101 -20.18 -5.33 -3.00
CA LEU A 101 -20.39 -3.91 -2.81
C LEU A 101 -21.06 -3.33 -4.07
N THR A 102 -22.08 -2.51 -3.89
CA THR A 102 -22.66 -1.71 -4.97
C THR A 102 -21.77 -0.50 -5.21
N VAL A 103 -21.19 -0.41 -6.41
CA VAL A 103 -20.37 0.71 -6.83
C VAL A 103 -20.93 1.29 -8.14
N PHE A 104 -20.88 2.62 -8.26
CA PHE A 104 -21.27 3.35 -9.46
C PHE A 104 -20.31 3.02 -10.61
N GLY A 105 -20.83 2.84 -11.83
CA GLY A 105 -20.03 2.46 -13.00
C GLY A 105 -18.83 3.37 -13.27
N ASP A 106 -18.96 4.67 -12.95
CA ASP A 106 -17.91 5.66 -13.14
C ASP A 106 -16.74 5.52 -12.16
N ALA A 107 -16.92 4.87 -11.01
CA ALA A 107 -15.88 4.78 -9.99
C ALA A 107 -14.68 3.93 -10.46
N ILE A 108 -14.93 2.84 -11.19
CA ILE A 108 -13.87 2.03 -11.80
C ILE A 108 -13.07 2.89 -12.79
N TYR A 109 -13.77 3.61 -13.67
CA TYR A 109 -13.16 4.46 -14.68
C TYR A 109 -12.25 5.54 -14.06
N TRP A 110 -12.74 6.24 -13.04
CA TRP A 110 -11.97 7.26 -12.35
C TRP A 110 -10.82 6.68 -11.53
N HIS A 111 -11.05 5.56 -10.84
CA HIS A 111 -10.01 4.91 -10.05
C HIS A 111 -8.83 4.46 -10.93
N VAL A 112 -9.09 3.79 -12.06
CA VAL A 112 -8.03 3.34 -12.98
C VAL A 112 -7.19 4.52 -13.48
N ARG A 113 -7.83 5.62 -13.88
CA ARG A 113 -7.13 6.80 -14.38
C ARG A 113 -6.33 7.49 -13.27
N ALA A 114 -6.90 7.63 -12.08
CA ALA A 114 -6.22 8.21 -10.93
C ALA A 114 -4.99 7.37 -10.53
N THR A 115 -5.13 6.04 -10.50
CA THR A 115 -4.03 5.11 -10.21
C THR A 115 -2.94 5.19 -11.28
N ALA A 116 -3.30 5.27 -12.57
CA ALA A 116 -2.32 5.43 -13.66
C ALA A 116 -1.54 6.75 -13.55
N VAL A 117 -2.23 7.87 -13.30
CA VAL A 117 -1.57 9.18 -13.11
C VAL A 117 -0.65 9.15 -11.90
N PHE A 118 -1.11 8.62 -10.76
CA PHE A 118 -0.29 8.47 -9.57
C PHE A 118 0.95 7.63 -9.84
N GLY A 119 0.79 6.48 -10.51
CA GLY A 119 1.89 5.58 -10.86
C GLY A 119 2.94 6.25 -11.76
N ILE A 120 2.50 6.99 -12.78
CA ILE A 120 3.41 7.74 -13.67
C ILE A 120 4.20 8.81 -12.90
N LEU A 121 3.52 9.59 -12.06
CA LEU A 121 4.16 10.64 -11.25
C LEU A 121 5.14 10.03 -10.25
N PHE A 122 4.75 8.94 -9.58
CA PHE A 122 5.59 8.24 -8.62
C PHE A 122 6.84 7.66 -9.28
N LEU A 123 6.70 7.01 -10.44
CA LEU A 123 7.83 6.52 -11.25
C LEU A 123 8.75 7.67 -11.67
N GLY A 124 8.20 8.81 -12.09
CA GLY A 124 8.99 10.00 -12.43
C GLY A 124 9.85 10.48 -11.25
N VAL A 125 9.27 10.53 -10.05
CA VAL A 125 10.00 10.87 -8.81
C VAL A 125 11.07 9.84 -8.48
N LEU A 126 10.79 8.54 -8.62
CA LEU A 126 11.78 7.48 -8.38
C LEU A 126 12.97 7.57 -9.34
N VAL A 127 12.71 7.76 -10.64
CA VAL A 127 13.76 7.93 -11.66
C VAL A 127 14.59 9.17 -11.37
N TRP A 128 13.94 10.29 -11.03
CA TRP A 128 14.64 11.51 -10.63
C TRP A 128 15.53 11.27 -9.40
N ALA A 129 15.00 10.64 -8.35
CA ALA A 129 15.75 10.34 -7.13
C ALA A 129 16.93 9.39 -7.38
N ALA A 130 16.76 8.36 -8.22
CA ALA A 130 17.82 7.43 -8.59
C ALA A 130 18.97 8.14 -9.34
N ARG A 131 18.63 9.04 -10.27
CA ARG A 131 19.61 9.87 -10.99
C ARG A 131 20.39 10.79 -10.04
N GLN A 132 19.73 11.39 -9.06
CA GLN A 132 20.38 12.26 -8.07
C GLN A 132 21.30 11.49 -7.10
N ARG A 133 20.99 10.23 -6.81
CA ARG A 133 21.82 9.36 -5.95
C ARG A 133 22.97 8.68 -6.68
N GLY A 134 23.15 8.94 -7.98
CA GLY A 134 24.18 8.31 -8.79
C GLY A 134 24.00 6.80 -8.96
N TRP A 135 22.79 6.28 -8.71
CA TRP A 135 22.48 4.89 -9.00
C TRP A 135 22.54 4.69 -10.51
N ALA A 136 23.57 3.97 -10.97
CA ALA A 136 23.63 3.56 -12.37
C ALA A 136 22.40 2.69 -12.63
N LEU A 137 21.76 2.86 -13.79
CA LEU A 137 20.59 2.07 -14.23
C LEU A 137 20.79 0.55 -14.02
N ARG A 138 22.06 0.10 -14.00
CA ARG A 138 22.52 -1.26 -13.69
C ARG A 138 22.12 -1.75 -12.29
N ASP A 139 22.19 -0.92 -11.25
CA ASP A 139 21.88 -1.34 -9.87
C ASP A 139 20.37 -1.46 -9.65
N ALA A 140 19.58 -0.59 -10.32
CA ALA A 140 18.13 -0.67 -10.31
C ALA A 140 17.60 -1.90 -11.08
N VAL A 141 18.23 -2.25 -12.20
CA VAL A 141 17.92 -3.48 -12.96
C VAL A 141 18.37 -4.73 -12.20
N ALA A 142 19.48 -4.68 -11.45
CA ALA A 142 19.94 -5.79 -10.62
C ALA A 142 18.98 -6.10 -9.46
N VAL A 143 18.39 -5.07 -8.83
CA VAL A 143 17.36 -5.25 -7.79
C VAL A 143 16.05 -5.77 -8.39
N LEU A 144 15.67 -5.33 -9.59
CA LEU A 144 14.50 -5.84 -10.30
C LEU A 144 14.68 -7.30 -10.76
N GLY A 145 15.89 -7.68 -11.19
CA GLY A 145 16.23 -9.05 -11.57
C GLY A 145 16.38 -10.03 -10.38
N LEU A 146 16.47 -9.53 -9.15
CA LEU A 146 16.43 -10.34 -7.93
C LEU A 146 15.00 -10.59 -7.41
N LEU A 147 14.01 -9.91 -7.98
CA LEU A 147 12.60 -9.96 -7.58
C LEU A 147 11.71 -10.71 -8.59
N VAL A 148 12.28 -11.23 -9.69
CA VAL A 148 11.64 -12.10 -10.69
C VAL A 148 12.32 -13.46 -10.66
#